data_AF-A0A485PTS2-F1
#
_entry.id   AF-A0A485PTS2-F1
#
_cell.length_a   1.000
_cell.length_b   1.000
_cell.length_c   1.000
_cell.angle_alpha   90.00
_cell.angle_beta   90.00
_cell.angle_gamma   90.00
#
_symmetry.space_group_name_H-M   'P 1'
#
loop_
_entity.id
_entity.type
_entity.pdbx_description
1 polymer ?
#
loop_
_entity_poly.entity_id
_entity_poly.type
_entity_poly.pdbx_seq_one_letter_code
_entity_poly.pdbx_strand_id
1 'polypeptide(L)'
;MRMSLITYSTQSYTIMNLTSDRSKIHNSLEKIQNIVPTGAANMHEGFKKANEQIEKAIYGGNNAPSLIIGLTAGPLTPRTFEETKSELKDIVERNDQFYGVNSGFESLEDIVNM
;
A
#
# COMPACT_ATOMS: atom_id res chain seq x y z
N MET A 1 13.00 -11.28 4.60
CA MET A 1 11.81 -10.47 4.30
C MET A 1 11.99 -9.10 4.91
N ARG A 2 11.63 -8.04 4.19
CA ARG A 2 11.55 -6.66 4.70
C ARG A 2 10.10 -6.21 4.56
N MET A 3 9.64 -5.34 5.45
CA MET A 3 8.26 -4.84 5.46
C MET A 3 8.27 -3.34 5.70
N SER A 4 7.35 -2.64 5.03
CA SER A 4 6.97 -1.26 5.33
C SER A 4 5.49 -1.22 5.73
N LEU A 5 5.10 -0.20 6.46
CA LEU A 5 3.71 0.00 6.90
C LEU A 5 3.29 1.43 6.58
N ILE A 6 2.25 1.55 5.77
CA ILE A 6 1.71 2.81 5.28
C ILE A 6 0.24 2.88 5.68
N THR A 7 -0.15 3.99 6.29
CA THR A 7 -1.56 4.32 6.56
C THR A 7 -2.00 5.41 5.61
N TYR A 8 -3.27 5.42 5.23
CA TYR A 8 -3.85 6.49 4.42
C TYR A 8 -5.18 6.95 5.00
N SER A 9 -5.46 8.23 4.80
CA SER A 9 -6.79 8.82 4.96
C SER A 9 -6.97 9.91 3.91
N THR A 10 -7.13 11.18 4.30
CA THR A 10 -7.03 12.32 3.38
C THR A 10 -5.61 12.44 2.82
N GLN A 11 -4.61 12.07 3.63
CA GLN A 11 -3.19 11.99 3.26
C GLN A 11 -2.62 10.66 3.72
N SER A 12 -1.47 10.26 3.18
CA SER A 12 -0.78 9.05 3.62
C SER A 12 0.42 9.33 4.53
N TYR A 13 0.76 8.35 5.35
CA TYR A 13 1.87 8.39 6.29
C TYR A 13 2.59 7.04 6.33
N THR A 14 3.92 7.07 6.30
CA THR A 14 4.74 5.87 6.51
C THR A 14 4.97 5.69 8.01
N ILE A 15 4.21 4.79 8.64
CA ILE A 15 4.37 4.43 10.05
C ILE A 15 5.70 3.71 10.27
N MET A 16 6.12 2.92 9.29
CA MET A 16 7.37 2.17 9.31
C MET A 16 7.97 2.10 7.91
N ASN A 17 9.20 2.61 7.75
CA ASN A 17 9.98 2.43 6.53
C ASN A 17 10.38 0.97 6.34
N LEU A 18 10.64 0.58 5.09
CA LEU A 18 11.09 -0.77 4.74
C LEU A 18 12.23 -1.25 5.64
N THR A 19 11.99 -2.28 6.45
CA THR A 19 12.97 -2.81 7.41
C THR A 19 12.82 -4.32 7.60
N SER A 20 13.90 -4.99 8.00
CA SER A 20 13.91 -6.40 8.44
C SER A 20 13.96 -6.53 9.96
N ASP A 21 13.98 -5.43 10.70
CA ASP A 21 14.02 -5.39 12.15
C ASP A 21 12.67 -5.85 12.74
N ARG A 22 12.66 -7.05 13.32
CA ARG A 22 11.46 -7.68 13.87
C ARG A 22 10.85 -6.91 15.02
N SER A 23 11.65 -6.23 15.83
CA SER A 23 11.17 -5.41 16.94
C SER A 23 10.43 -4.18 16.41
N LYS A 24 10.97 -3.53 15.37
CA LYS A 24 10.28 -2.40 14.70
C LYS A 24 8.99 -2.83 14.03
N ILE A 25 8.98 -4.00 13.38
CA ILE A 25 7.79 -4.56 12.75
C ILE A 25 6.71 -4.81 13.80
N HIS A 26 7.05 -5.53 14.88
CA HIS A 26 6.11 -5.85 15.95
C HIS A 26 5.52 -4.59 16.58
N ASN A 27 6.37 -3.65 17.00
CA ASN A 27 5.93 -2.40 17.62
C ASN A 27 5.06 -1.54 16.69
N SER A 28 5.32 -1.57 15.37
CA SER A 28 4.51 -0.83 14.40
C SER A 28 3.13 -1.47 14.21
N LEU A 29 3.05 -2.81 14.24
CA LEU A 29 1.79 -3.54 14.20
C LEU A 29 0.95 -3.28 15.46
N GLU A 30 1.56 -3.19 16.64
CA GLU A 30 0.84 -2.79 17.86
C GLU A 30 0.31 -1.35 17.79
N LYS A 31 1.07 -0.43 17.20
CA LYS A 31 0.63 0.97 17.03
C LYS A 31 -0.63 1.09 16.18
N ILE A 32 -0.73 0.32 15.09
CA ILE A 32 -1.89 0.42 14.19
C ILE A 32 -3.19 -0.13 14.80
N GLN A 33 -3.12 -1.02 15.80
CA GLN A 33 -4.32 -1.55 16.47
C GLN A 33 -5.16 -0.46 17.17
N ASN A 34 -4.51 0.64 17.55
CA ASN A 34 -5.15 1.75 18.28
C ASN A 34 -5.45 2.96 17.37
N ILE A 35 -5.23 2.84 16.05
CA ILE A 35 -5.53 3.93 15.12
C ILE A 35 -7.03 3.96 14.86
N VAL A 36 -7.65 5.10 15.16
CA VAL A 36 -9.03 5.40 14.77
C VAL A 36 -9.02 5.96 13.35
N PRO A 37 -9.66 5.31 12.37
CA PRO A 37 -9.74 5.84 11.01
C PRO A 37 -10.52 7.16 11.00
N THR A 38 -9.92 8.21 10.45
CA THR A 38 -10.55 9.53 10.32
C THR A 38 -10.17 10.17 8.99
N GLY A 39 -11.09 10.91 8.37
CA GLY A 39 -10.86 11.62 7.12
C GLY A 39 -11.38 10.88 5.89
N ALA A 40 -10.94 11.32 4.70
CA ALA A 40 -11.29 10.66 3.45
C ALA A 40 -10.58 9.30 3.33
N ALA A 41 -11.05 8.44 2.43
CA ALA A 41 -10.42 7.15 2.16
C ALA A 41 -9.52 7.22 0.90
N ASN A 42 -8.61 8.20 0.81
CA ASN A 42 -7.79 8.43 -0.39
C ASN A 42 -6.70 7.35 -0.54
N MET A 43 -7.10 6.15 -0.97
CA MET A 43 -6.23 4.99 -1.08
C MET A 43 -5.04 5.22 -2.04
N HIS A 44 -5.23 6.00 -3.09
CA HIS A 44 -4.17 6.42 -4.01
C HIS A 44 -2.99 7.09 -3.29
N GLU A 45 -3.22 7.84 -2.21
CA GLU A 45 -2.13 8.45 -1.43
C GLU A 45 -1.26 7.38 -0.76
N GLY A 46 -1.86 6.27 -0.34
CA GLY A 46 -1.14 5.12 0.20
C GLY A 46 -0.24 4.48 -0.87
N PHE A 47 -0.77 4.30 -2.08
CA PHE A 47 -0.02 3.73 -3.19
C PHE A 47 1.12 4.62 -3.68
N LYS A 48 0.92 5.94 -3.75
CA LYS A 48 2.03 6.89 -4.02
C LYS A 48 3.22 6.65 -3.09
N LYS A 49 2.97 6.48 -1.79
CA LYS A 49 4.05 6.19 -0.82
C LYS A 49 4.65 4.80 -0.95
N ALA A 50 3.87 3.82 -1.38
CA ALA A 50 4.39 2.48 -1.68
C ALA A 50 5.35 2.56 -2.88
N ASN A 51 4.93 3.25 -3.95
CA ASN A 51 5.72 3.52 -5.15
C ASN A 51 7.03 4.21 -4.82
N GLU A 52 6.99 5.29 -4.04
CA GLU A 52 8.20 5.98 -3.58
C GLU A 52 9.18 5.05 -2.84
N GLN A 53 8.69 4.12 -2.03
CA GLN A 53 9.54 3.18 -1.30
C GLN A 53 10.11 2.08 -2.19
N ILE A 54 9.32 1.56 -3.14
CA ILE A 54 9.77 0.59 -4.14
C ILE A 54 10.85 1.21 -5.01
N GLU A 55 10.63 2.42 -5.52
CA GLU A 55 11.62 3.17 -6.29
C GLU A 55 12.93 3.37 -5.53
N LYS A 56 12.84 3.87 -4.28
CA LYS A 56 14.03 4.04 -3.43
C LYS A 56 14.77 2.72 -3.21
N ALA A 57 14.05 1.61 -3.06
CA ALA A 57 14.67 0.29 -2.91
C ALA A 57 15.38 -0.17 -4.19
N ILE A 58 14.75 0.02 -5.35
CA ILE A 58 15.32 -0.32 -6.68
C ILE A 58 16.57 0.52 -6.95
N TYR A 59 16.49 1.86 -6.82
CA TYR A 59 17.63 2.76 -7.02
C TYR A 59 18.77 2.50 -6.01
N GLY A 60 18.43 2.03 -4.80
CA GLY A 60 19.39 1.60 -3.79
C GLY A 60 19.99 0.20 -4.04
N GLY A 61 19.77 -0.42 -5.20
CA GLY A 61 20.33 -1.72 -5.58
C GLY A 61 19.64 -2.93 -4.94
N ASN A 62 18.49 -2.73 -4.28
CA ASN A 62 17.77 -3.79 -3.59
C ASN A 62 16.58 -4.30 -4.40
N ASN A 63 16.85 -4.77 -5.63
CA ASN A 63 15.86 -5.28 -6.57
C ASN A 63 15.35 -6.67 -6.13
N ALA A 64 14.44 -6.67 -5.16
CA ALA A 64 13.75 -7.86 -4.68
C ALA A 64 12.27 -7.77 -5.07
N PRO A 65 11.59 -8.91 -5.30
CA PRO A 65 10.15 -8.90 -5.56
C PRO A 65 9.39 -8.18 -4.44
N SER A 66 8.49 -7.26 -4.81
CA SER A 66 7.62 -6.57 -3.85
C SER A 66 6.24 -7.20 -3.81
N LEU A 67 5.66 -7.20 -2.62
CA LEU A 67 4.27 -7.58 -2.36
C LEU A 67 3.59 -6.41 -1.67
N ILE A 68 2.52 -5.90 -2.25
CA ILE A 68 1.69 -4.83 -1.68
C ILE A 68 0.33 -5.42 -1.32
N ILE A 69 -0.13 -5.16 -0.10
CA ILE A 69 -1.45 -5.59 0.39
C ILE A 69 -2.24 -4.35 0.77
N GLY A 70 -3.35 -4.11 0.08
CA GLY A 70 -4.24 -2.97 0.32
C GLY A 70 -5.44 -3.39 1.16
N LEU A 71 -5.59 -2.80 2.36
CA LEU A 71 -6.75 -3.02 3.24
C LEU A 71 -7.64 -1.77 3.23
N THR A 72 -8.93 -1.92 2.91
CA THR A 72 -9.93 -0.84 3.03
C THR A 72 -11.13 -1.31 3.85
N ALA A 73 -11.70 -0.43 4.67
CA ALA A 73 -12.85 -0.74 5.52
C ALA A 73 -14.21 -0.51 4.81
N GLY A 74 -14.20 -0.01 3.58
CA GLY A 74 -15.40 0.31 2.82
C GLY A 74 -15.11 0.66 1.37
N PRO A 75 -16.18 0.86 0.57
CA PRO A 75 -16.05 1.18 -0.84
C PRO A 75 -15.35 2.53 -1.05
N LEU A 76 -14.56 2.62 -2.11
CA LEU A 76 -13.96 3.87 -2.56
C LEU A 76 -14.99 4.70 -3.33
N THR A 77 -14.86 6.02 -3.27
CA THR A 77 -15.62 6.89 -4.19
C THR A 77 -15.15 6.67 -5.63
N PRO A 78 -15.99 6.93 -6.66
CA PRO A 78 -15.57 6.75 -8.06
C PRO A 78 -14.28 7.49 -8.41
N ARG A 79 -14.15 8.74 -7.93
CA ARG A 79 -12.93 9.53 -8.14
C ARG A 79 -11.71 8.87 -7.50
N THR A 80 -11.81 8.49 -6.22
CA THR A 80 -10.71 7.86 -5.50
C THR A 80 -10.32 6.51 -6.12
N PHE A 81 -11.29 5.77 -6.64
CA PHE A 81 -11.08 4.50 -7.32
C PHE A 81 -10.26 4.69 -8.61
N GLU A 82 -10.61 5.66 -9.46
CA GLU A 82 -9.84 5.98 -10.67
C GLU A 82 -8.42 6.46 -10.35
N GLU A 83 -8.26 7.33 -9.35
CA GLU A 83 -6.94 7.77 -8.89
C GLU A 83 -6.12 6.58 -8.36
N THR A 84 -6.77 5.61 -7.69
CA THR A 84 -6.12 4.40 -7.19
C THR A 84 -5.66 3.49 -8.32
N LYS A 85 -6.51 3.27 -9.33
CA LYS A 85 -6.15 2.51 -10.53
C LYS A 85 -4.93 3.07 -11.24
N SER A 86 -4.85 4.41 -11.34
CA SER A 86 -3.69 5.07 -11.95
C SER A 86 -2.39 4.74 -11.21
N GLU A 87 -2.36 4.83 -9.89
CA GLU A 87 -1.17 4.50 -9.08
C GLU A 87 -0.82 3.01 -9.12
N LEU A 88 -1.84 2.15 -9.23
CA LEU A 88 -1.65 0.71 -9.37
C LEU A 88 -1.02 0.33 -10.70
N LYS A 89 -1.35 1.01 -11.80
CA LYS A 89 -0.76 0.73 -13.11
C LYS A 89 0.78 0.80 -13.07
N ASP A 90 1.31 1.81 -12.39
CA ASP A 90 2.77 2.01 -12.26
C ASP A 90 3.47 0.89 -11.47
N ILE A 91 2.78 0.28 -10.49
CA ILE A 91 3.26 -0.87 -9.71
C ILE A 91 3.38 -2.11 -10.61
N VAL A 92 2.41 -2.29 -11.49
CA VAL A 92 2.23 -3.51 -12.28
C VAL A 92 3.20 -3.59 -13.41
N GLU A 93 3.42 -2.46 -14.09
CA GLU A 93 4.43 -2.35 -15.14
C GLU A 93 5.85 -2.71 -14.62
N ARG A 94 6.05 -2.69 -13.30
CA ARG A 94 7.33 -3.06 -12.64
C ARG A 94 7.40 -4.53 -12.21
N ASN A 95 6.38 -5.34 -12.50
CA ASN A 95 6.25 -6.74 -12.09
C ASN A 95 6.14 -6.95 -10.57
N ASP A 96 5.62 -5.98 -9.83
CA ASP A 96 5.30 -6.15 -8.41
C ASP A 96 3.93 -6.83 -8.23
N GLN A 97 3.77 -7.60 -7.14
CA GLN A 97 2.52 -8.28 -6.83
C GLN A 97 1.64 -7.42 -5.93
N PHE A 98 0.35 -7.30 -6.28
CA PHE A 98 -0.64 -6.58 -5.49
C PHE A 98 -1.88 -7.42 -5.21
N TYR A 99 -2.38 -7.31 -3.98
CA TYR A 99 -3.64 -7.91 -3.56
C TYR A 99 -4.50 -6.91 -2.78
N GLY A 100 -5.74 -6.73 -3.23
CA GLY A 100 -6.76 -5.98 -2.51
C GLY A 100 -7.52 -6.87 -1.54
N VAL A 101 -7.81 -6.37 -0.33
CA VAL A 101 -8.63 -7.05 0.66
C VAL A 101 -9.82 -6.18 1.03
N ASN A 102 -10.95 -6.47 0.39
CA ASN A 102 -12.24 -5.83 0.67
C ASN A 102 -13.34 -6.89 0.47
N SER A 103 -13.51 -7.81 1.43
CA SER A 103 -14.38 -9.01 1.38
C SER A 103 -13.76 -10.30 0.79
N GLY A 104 -12.51 -10.25 0.34
CA GLY A 104 -11.78 -11.37 -0.26
C GLY A 104 -10.45 -10.90 -0.83
N PHE A 105 -9.63 -11.81 -1.37
CA PHE A 105 -8.43 -11.46 -2.11
C PHE A 105 -8.78 -11.27 -3.59
N GLU A 106 -8.67 -10.04 -4.09
CA GLU A 106 -8.82 -9.74 -5.52
C GLU A 106 -7.44 -9.52 -6.15
N SER A 107 -7.24 -10.12 -7.34
CA SER A 107 -6.01 -9.94 -8.08
C SER A 107 -6.00 -8.59 -8.77
N LEU A 108 -4.81 -8.12 -9.10
CA LEU A 108 -4.65 -6.81 -9.71
C LEU A 108 -5.27 -6.72 -11.12
N GLU A 109 -5.24 -7.79 -11.90
CA GLU A 109 -5.89 -7.79 -13.22
C GLU A 109 -7.39 -7.54 -13.08
N ASP A 110 -8.02 -8.06 -12.02
CA ASP A 110 -9.44 -7.85 -11.75
C ASP A 110 -9.71 -6.38 -11.35
N ILE A 111 -8.85 -5.79 -10.51
CA ILE A 111 -9.02 -4.41 -10.02
C ILE A 111 -8.76 -3.37 -11.11
N VAL A 112 -7.72 -3.58 -11.94
CA VAL A 112 -7.36 -2.64 -13.02
C VAL A 112 -8.36 -2.73 -14.18
N ASN A 113 -8.83 -3.93 -14.51
CA ASN A 113 -9.73 -4.16 -15.65
C ASN A 113 -11.23 -4.11 -15.32
N MET A 114 -11.60 -3.80 -14.06
CA MET A 114 -12.99 -3.58 -13.62
C MET A 114 -13.64 -2.35 -14.23
#